data_AF-A0A8S3IEK7-F1
#
_entry.id   AF-A0A8S3IEK7-F1
#
_cell.length_a   1.000
_cell.length_b   1.000
_cell.length_c   1.000
_cell.angle_alpha   90.00
_cell.angle_beta   90.00
_cell.angle_gamma   90.00
#
_symmetry.space_group_name_H-M   'P 1'
#
loop_
_entity.id
_entity.type
_entity.pdbx_description
1 polymer ?
#
loop_
_entity_poly.entity_id
_entity_poly.type
_entity_poly.pdbx_seq_one_letter_code
_entity_poly.pdbx_strand_id
1 'polypeptide(L)'
;SVTGKDYNHWLPIFINEAHFQKGQTIIQNSISVIYNGSALGSARYDFQPFVALKVLTALMNQSGVQLFNGEMFESKHAIEAYCHFLRLLMHFIDIFPELERNINKMVDNFMRHSQNRNKKVVPDIGEFLIQIALSNKYQFDEIRKYIYEEYFARQILWIERKGVVENLFDIKPRDLPNIFEAAKVSNHLLVFNLEMAETFIFSGVKEYLDRSYGYPPDNIVEKFQQRLKAIKAIDRYSEFVRAVKMNDTIKTPDAMIDFIISSVEISN
;
A
#
# COMPACT_ATOMS: atom_id res chain seq x y z
N SER A 1 -3.39 23.86 0.06
CA SER A 1 -2.81 22.52 -0.15
C SER A 1 -3.47 21.90 -1.37
N VAL A 2 -2.81 20.95 -2.06
CA VAL A 2 -3.42 20.19 -3.18
C VAL A 2 -4.69 19.44 -2.72
N THR A 3 -4.82 19.18 -1.42
CA THR A 3 -5.94 18.48 -0.78
C THR A 3 -7.05 19.38 -0.25
N GLY A 4 -6.91 20.71 -0.31
CA GLY A 4 -7.90 21.67 0.22
C GLY A 4 -8.09 21.68 1.75
N LYS A 5 -7.28 20.93 2.51
CA LYS A 5 -7.34 20.80 3.98
C LYS A 5 -6.22 21.55 4.69
N ASP A 6 -6.46 21.93 5.95
CA ASP A 6 -5.43 22.46 6.86
C ASP A 6 -4.27 21.47 6.98
N TYR A 7 -3.04 22.00 7.03
CA TYR A 7 -1.84 21.18 7.06
C TYR A 7 -0.84 21.71 8.10
N ASN A 8 -0.25 20.78 8.84
CA ASN A 8 0.75 21.08 9.88
C ASN A 8 2.18 21.04 9.34
N HIS A 9 2.37 20.49 8.13
CA HIS A 9 3.67 20.30 7.51
C HIS A 9 3.59 20.59 6.01
N TRP A 10 4.66 21.15 5.47
CA TRP A 10 4.82 21.40 4.05
C TRP A 10 5.93 20.51 3.48
N LEU A 11 5.65 19.85 2.36
CA LEU A 11 6.58 18.97 1.66
C LEU A 11 6.68 19.39 0.19
N PRO A 12 7.81 19.98 -0.25
CA PRO A 12 8.03 20.21 -1.66
C PRO A 12 8.10 18.89 -2.43
N ILE A 13 7.54 18.88 -3.64
CA ILE A 13 7.48 17.72 -4.53
C ILE A 13 8.64 17.72 -5.53
N PHE A 14 8.88 16.58 -6.19
CA PHE A 14 9.76 16.52 -7.35
C PHE A 14 9.03 17.05 -8.59
N ILE A 15 9.64 18.01 -9.29
CA ILE A 15 9.13 18.56 -10.57
C ILE A 15 10.12 18.22 -11.68
N ASN A 16 11.41 18.49 -11.45
CA ASN A 16 12.53 18.13 -12.30
C ASN A 16 13.82 18.21 -11.47
N GLU A 17 14.93 17.78 -12.07
CA GLU A 17 16.25 17.75 -11.43
C GLU A 17 16.69 19.14 -10.92
N ALA A 18 16.55 20.19 -11.73
CA ALA A 18 16.97 21.55 -11.35
C ALA A 18 16.14 22.10 -10.18
N HIS A 19 14.84 21.77 -10.11
CA HIS A 19 13.98 22.10 -8.98
C HIS A 19 14.40 21.33 -7.72
N PHE A 20 14.66 20.03 -7.85
CA PHE A 20 15.09 19.20 -6.72
C PHE A 20 16.41 19.70 -6.14
N GLN A 21 17.43 19.95 -6.97
CA GLN A 21 18.73 20.44 -6.50
C GLN A 21 18.63 21.76 -5.73
N LYS A 22 17.78 22.69 -6.19
CA LYS A 22 17.51 23.95 -5.48
C LYS A 22 16.77 23.75 -4.16
N GLY A 23 15.88 22.76 -4.10
CA GLY A 23 15.02 22.49 -2.95
C GLY A 23 15.49 21.36 -2.02
N GLN A 24 16.62 20.71 -2.33
CA GLN A 24 16.98 19.42 -1.72
C GLN A 24 17.03 19.47 -0.19
N THR A 25 17.74 20.46 0.36
CA THR A 25 17.83 20.65 1.82
C THR A 25 16.46 20.86 2.45
N ILE A 26 15.58 21.59 1.78
CA ILE A 26 14.23 21.87 2.26
C ILE A 26 13.38 20.59 2.22
N ILE A 27 13.41 19.84 1.12
CA ILE A 27 12.71 18.54 0.98
C ILE A 27 13.17 17.57 2.08
N GLN A 28 14.49 17.42 2.25
CA GLN A 28 15.08 16.53 3.25
C GLN A 28 14.68 16.95 4.68
N ASN A 29 14.75 18.24 5.00
CA ASN A 29 14.32 18.76 6.29
C ASN A 29 12.82 18.52 6.52
N SER A 30 11.96 18.79 5.52
CA SER A 30 10.53 18.52 5.59
C SER A 30 10.23 17.06 5.90
N ILE A 31 10.92 16.13 5.23
CA ILE A 31 10.78 14.68 5.48
C ILE A 31 11.20 14.32 6.90
N SER A 32 12.35 14.82 7.37
CA SER A 32 12.81 14.58 8.75
C SER A 32 11.83 15.13 9.79
N VAL A 33 11.27 16.31 9.54
CA VAL A 33 10.27 16.95 10.41
C VAL A 33 8.98 16.14 10.49
N ILE A 34 8.47 15.68 9.33
CA ILE A 34 7.26 14.83 9.26
C ILE A 34 7.48 13.52 10.04
N TYR A 35 8.65 12.91 9.88
CA TYR A 35 8.97 11.65 10.58
C TYR A 35 9.08 11.80 12.09
N ASN A 36 9.71 12.87 12.57
CA ASN A 36 9.94 13.09 14.00
C ASN A 36 8.74 13.76 14.71
N GLY A 37 7.72 14.22 13.97
CA GLY A 37 6.52 14.83 14.54
C GLY A 37 6.74 16.23 15.13
N SER A 38 7.81 16.94 14.74
CA SER A 38 8.07 18.29 15.24
C SER A 38 7.20 19.30 14.48
N ALA A 39 6.17 19.86 15.11
CA ALA A 39 5.28 20.85 14.50
C ALA A 39 6.00 22.14 14.04
N LEU A 40 7.19 22.43 14.59
CA LEU A 40 8.04 23.53 14.20
C LEU A 40 9.09 22.99 13.24
N GLY A 41 8.94 23.22 11.94
CA GLY A 41 9.88 22.81 10.88
C GLY A 41 11.28 23.43 10.94
N SER A 42 11.74 23.79 12.14
CA SER A 42 13.01 24.42 12.48
C SER A 42 13.96 23.50 13.26
N ALA A 43 13.52 22.30 13.64
CA ALA A 43 14.40 21.34 14.30
C ALA A 43 15.41 20.76 13.29
N ARG A 44 16.70 21.03 13.52
CA ARG A 44 17.82 20.44 12.77
C ARG A 44 17.90 18.95 13.07
N TYR A 45 17.14 18.14 12.35
CA TYR A 45 17.29 16.68 12.35
C TYR A 45 18.08 16.27 11.11
N ASP A 46 19.20 15.59 11.30
CA ASP A 46 20.02 15.09 10.21
C ASP A 46 19.22 14.08 9.39
N PHE A 47 18.95 14.44 8.13
CA PHE A 47 18.23 13.59 7.19
C PHE A 47 18.95 12.25 7.01
N GLN A 48 18.20 11.17 7.19
CA GLN A 48 18.65 9.81 6.88
C GLN A 48 17.79 9.28 5.73
N PRO A 49 18.36 8.72 4.64
CA PRO A 49 17.57 8.34 3.47
C PRO A 49 16.41 7.40 3.78
N PHE A 50 16.57 6.45 4.71
CA PHE A 50 15.50 5.51 5.08
C PHE A 50 14.22 6.22 5.57
N VAL A 51 14.33 7.44 6.09
CA VAL A 51 13.20 8.25 6.54
C VAL A 51 12.34 8.68 5.35
N ALA A 52 12.93 8.98 4.19
CA ALA A 52 12.18 9.29 2.98
C ALA A 52 11.33 8.10 2.54
N LEU A 53 11.88 6.88 2.58
CA LEU A 53 11.14 5.66 2.28
C LEU A 53 9.94 5.50 3.21
N LYS A 54 10.13 5.67 4.53
CA LYS A 54 9.06 5.54 5.54
C LYS A 54 7.97 6.61 5.36
N VAL A 55 8.35 7.87 5.24
CA VAL A 55 7.39 8.98 5.13
C VAL A 55 6.61 8.90 3.82
N LEU A 56 7.29 8.71 2.69
CA LEU A 56 6.62 8.76 1.39
C LEU A 56 5.71 7.54 1.17
N THR A 57 6.11 6.35 1.59
CA THR A 57 5.23 5.16 1.52
C THR A 57 4.00 5.31 2.41
N ALA A 58 4.16 5.85 3.62
CA ALA A 58 3.02 6.15 4.50
C ALA A 58 2.07 7.20 3.89
N LEU A 59 2.60 8.30 3.34
CA LEU A 59 1.79 9.32 2.68
C LEU A 59 1.05 8.78 1.45
N MET A 60 1.70 7.92 0.67
CA MET A 60 1.08 7.25 -0.48
C MET A 60 -0.05 6.32 -0.04
N ASN A 61 0.18 5.46 0.97
CA ASN A 61 -0.82 4.56 1.51
C ASN A 61 -2.02 5.34 2.10
N GLN A 62 -1.75 6.41 2.87
CA GLN A 62 -2.79 7.29 3.42
C GLN A 62 -3.58 8.02 2.33
N SER A 63 -2.93 8.52 1.29
CA SER A 63 -3.61 9.14 0.13
C SER A 63 -4.51 8.12 -0.56
N GLY A 64 -4.05 6.87 -0.67
CA GLY A 64 -4.83 5.75 -1.17
C GLY A 64 -6.07 5.45 -0.31
N VAL A 65 -5.91 5.36 1.01
CA VAL A 65 -7.04 5.15 1.94
C VAL A 65 -8.05 6.31 1.87
N GLN A 66 -7.59 7.56 1.78
CA GLN A 66 -8.46 8.72 1.61
C GLN A 66 -9.23 8.67 0.28
N LEU A 67 -8.55 8.30 -0.80
CA LEU A 67 -9.15 8.07 -2.12
C LEU A 67 -10.22 6.97 -2.07
N PHE A 68 -9.96 5.88 -1.34
CA PHE A 68 -10.92 4.81 -1.17
C PHE A 68 -12.17 5.27 -0.41
N ASN A 69 -12.02 6.11 0.61
CA ASN A 69 -13.14 6.59 1.43
C ASN A 69 -13.86 7.83 0.87
N GLY A 70 -13.20 8.64 0.04
CA GLY A 70 -13.68 9.95 -0.41
C GLY A 70 -14.64 9.93 -1.61
N GLU A 71 -15.13 11.12 -1.93
CA GLU A 71 -16.00 11.37 -3.10
C GLU A 71 -15.21 11.47 -4.41
N MET A 72 -15.90 11.41 -5.56
CA MET A 72 -15.28 11.36 -6.89
C MET A 72 -14.41 12.59 -7.23
N PHE A 73 -14.68 13.79 -6.71
CA PHE A 73 -13.81 14.97 -6.93
C PHE A 73 -12.59 15.01 -6.00
N GLU A 74 -12.74 14.54 -4.76
CA GLU A 74 -11.62 14.37 -3.82
C GLU A 74 -10.62 13.32 -4.35
N SER A 75 -11.11 12.40 -5.18
CA SER A 75 -10.32 11.31 -5.76
C SER A 75 -9.18 11.78 -6.68
N LYS A 76 -9.37 12.83 -7.50
CA LYS A 76 -8.33 13.28 -8.46
C LYS A 76 -7.11 13.85 -7.76
N HIS A 77 -7.32 14.77 -6.82
CA HIS A 77 -6.23 15.39 -6.04
C HIS A 77 -5.47 14.35 -5.20
N ALA A 78 -6.16 13.33 -4.68
CA ALA A 78 -5.51 12.24 -3.96
C ALA A 78 -4.61 11.38 -4.88
N ILE A 79 -5.04 11.13 -6.12
CA ILE A 79 -4.22 10.42 -7.12
C ILE A 79 -3.03 11.27 -7.55
N GLU A 80 -3.22 12.57 -7.77
CA GLU A 80 -2.12 13.50 -8.07
C GLU A 80 -1.08 13.54 -6.94
N ALA A 81 -1.54 13.66 -5.69
CA ALA A 81 -0.66 13.61 -4.52
C ALA A 81 0.11 12.28 -4.45
N TYR A 82 -0.57 11.15 -4.68
CA TYR A 82 0.09 9.84 -4.76
C TYR A 82 1.20 9.81 -5.83
N CYS A 83 0.94 10.32 -7.04
CA CYS A 83 1.91 10.35 -8.13
C CYS A 83 3.11 11.27 -7.83
N HIS A 84 2.88 12.41 -7.18
CA HIS A 84 3.95 13.29 -6.73
C HIS A 84 4.83 12.64 -5.66
N PHE A 85 4.25 11.95 -4.68
CA PHE A 85 5.00 11.20 -3.66
C PHE A 85 5.75 10.02 -4.28
N LEU A 86 5.12 9.29 -5.20
CA LEU A 86 5.75 8.21 -5.95
C LEU A 86 6.99 8.70 -6.71
N ARG A 87 6.84 9.79 -7.47
CA ARG A 87 7.95 10.32 -8.27
C ARG A 87 9.09 10.83 -7.40
N LEU A 88 8.77 11.49 -6.29
CA LEU A 88 9.75 11.94 -5.31
C LEU A 88 10.48 10.74 -4.68
N LEU A 89 9.77 9.68 -4.32
CA LEU A 89 10.35 8.45 -3.78
C LEU A 89 11.27 7.76 -4.80
N MET A 90 10.85 7.64 -6.06
CA MET A 90 11.70 7.13 -7.14
C MET A 90 13.00 7.92 -7.26
N HIS A 91 12.94 9.25 -7.16
CA HIS A 91 14.15 10.07 -7.17
C HIS A 91 15.07 9.79 -5.98
N PHE A 92 14.51 9.66 -4.77
CA PHE A 92 15.28 9.28 -3.59
C PHE A 92 15.94 7.92 -3.75
N ILE A 93 15.26 6.94 -4.36
CA ILE A 93 15.83 5.61 -4.65
C ILE A 93 17.01 5.73 -5.62
N ASP A 94 16.90 6.56 -6.66
CA ASP A 94 17.98 6.77 -7.63
C ASP A 94 19.25 7.34 -6.96
N ILE A 95 19.10 8.37 -6.12
CA ILE A 95 20.22 9.10 -5.53
C ILE A 95 20.75 8.46 -4.25
N PHE A 96 19.97 7.58 -3.61
CA PHE A 96 20.37 6.78 -2.44
C PHE A 96 20.19 5.28 -2.71
N PRO A 97 21.15 4.61 -3.36
CA PRO A 97 21.07 3.18 -3.69
C PRO A 97 20.88 2.24 -2.49
N GLU A 98 21.12 2.72 -1.26
CA GLU A 98 20.80 1.97 -0.05
C GLU A 98 19.30 1.76 0.15
N LEU A 99 18.44 2.64 -0.39
CA LEU A 99 16.99 2.47 -0.32
C LEU A 99 16.54 1.24 -1.12
N GLU A 100 17.06 1.07 -2.33
CA GLU A 100 16.82 -0.11 -3.14
C GLU A 100 17.29 -1.38 -2.42
N ARG A 101 18.50 -1.36 -1.83
CA ARG A 101 19.01 -2.48 -1.04
C ARG A 101 18.12 -2.79 0.16
N ASN A 102 17.59 -1.77 0.84
CA ASN A 102 16.72 -1.93 1.99
C ASN A 102 15.36 -2.51 1.60
N ILE A 103 14.75 -2.04 0.50
CA ILE A 103 13.53 -2.61 -0.08
C ILE A 103 13.75 -4.09 -0.37
N ASN A 104 14.79 -4.42 -1.14
CA ASN A 104 15.07 -5.79 -1.55
C ASN A 104 15.40 -6.70 -0.36
N LYS A 105 16.10 -6.19 0.65
CA LYS A 105 16.37 -6.93 1.89
C LYS A 105 15.09 -7.18 2.70
N MET A 106 14.18 -6.19 2.78
CA MET A 106 12.90 -6.36 3.46
C MET A 106 12.07 -7.44 2.77
N VAL A 107 11.99 -7.42 1.44
CA VAL A 107 11.28 -8.42 0.65
C VAL A 107 11.89 -9.82 0.82
N ASP A 108 13.22 -9.95 0.73
CA ASP A 108 13.92 -11.22 0.93
C ASP A 108 13.65 -11.82 2.32
N ASN A 109 13.73 -10.97 3.36
CA ASN A 109 13.45 -11.36 4.73
C ASN A 109 12.00 -11.81 4.90
N PHE A 110 11.05 -11.09 4.30
CA PHE A 110 9.63 -11.45 4.37
C PHE A 110 9.36 -12.82 3.73
N MET A 111 9.98 -13.12 2.59
CA MET A 111 9.83 -14.41 1.92
C MET A 111 10.46 -15.56 2.73
N ARG A 112 11.71 -15.38 3.17
CA ARG A 112 12.53 -16.47 3.76
C ARG A 112 12.25 -16.76 5.22
N HIS A 113 11.72 -15.80 5.96
CA HIS A 113 11.63 -15.86 7.41
C HIS A 113 10.22 -15.51 7.87
N SER A 114 9.42 -16.52 8.24
CA SER A 114 8.04 -16.30 8.71
C SER A 114 7.97 -15.36 9.93
N GLN A 115 8.98 -15.42 10.82
CA GLN A 115 9.11 -14.49 11.95
C GLN A 115 9.29 -13.02 11.56
N ASN A 116 9.59 -12.72 10.29
CA ASN A 116 9.74 -11.36 9.77
C ASN A 116 8.48 -10.85 9.05
N ARG A 117 7.38 -11.59 9.05
CA ARG A 117 6.13 -11.18 8.36
C ARG A 117 5.18 -10.39 9.25
N ASN A 118 5.33 -10.49 10.57
CA ASN A 118 4.42 -9.90 11.53
C ASN A 118 4.43 -8.36 11.55
N LYS A 119 3.45 -7.79 12.26
CA LYS A 119 3.26 -6.33 12.43
C LYS A 119 4.44 -5.58 13.06
N LYS A 120 5.38 -6.24 13.74
CA LYS A 120 6.57 -5.55 14.27
C LYS A 120 7.58 -5.23 13.16
N VAL A 121 7.68 -6.10 12.16
CA VAL A 121 8.64 -5.96 11.05
C VAL A 121 7.99 -5.30 9.83
N VAL A 122 6.76 -5.71 9.50
CA VAL A 122 5.95 -5.13 8.42
C VAL A 122 4.64 -4.59 9.02
N PRO A 123 4.62 -3.36 9.56
CA PRO A 123 3.45 -2.84 10.27
C PRO A 123 2.20 -2.72 9.38
N ASP A 124 2.38 -2.27 8.14
CA ASP A 124 1.31 -2.01 7.19
C ASP A 124 1.58 -2.73 5.85
N ILE A 125 0.60 -3.52 5.38
CA ILE A 125 0.73 -4.27 4.13
C ILE A 125 0.63 -3.34 2.92
N GLY A 126 -0.18 -2.28 2.96
CA GLY A 126 -0.30 -1.31 1.87
C GLY A 126 1.02 -0.57 1.61
N GLU A 127 1.69 -0.11 2.67
CA GLU A 127 3.04 0.47 2.56
C GLU A 127 4.06 -0.53 2.00
N PHE A 128 3.94 -1.80 2.37
CA PHE A 128 4.84 -2.84 1.88
C PHE A 128 4.59 -3.21 0.42
N LEU A 129 3.34 -3.21 -0.04
CA LEU A 129 2.98 -3.43 -1.45
C LEU A 129 3.59 -2.35 -2.35
N ILE A 130 3.63 -1.08 -1.89
CA ILE A 130 4.32 0.00 -2.60
C ILE A 130 5.82 -0.30 -2.74
N GLN A 131 6.46 -0.78 -1.66
CA GLN A 131 7.88 -1.16 -1.70
C GLN A 131 8.15 -2.33 -2.65
N ILE A 132 7.27 -3.35 -2.65
CA ILE A 132 7.35 -4.48 -3.59
C ILE A 132 7.26 -3.97 -5.04
N ALA A 133 6.30 -3.08 -5.32
CA ALA A 133 6.13 -2.52 -6.66
C ALA A 133 7.32 -1.68 -7.14
N LEU A 134 8.09 -1.11 -6.21
CA LEU A 134 9.31 -0.35 -6.50
C LEU A 134 10.58 -1.21 -6.53
N SER A 135 10.51 -2.48 -6.12
CA SER A 135 11.66 -3.39 -6.15
C SER A 135 12.13 -3.65 -7.57
N ASN A 136 13.43 -3.51 -7.80
CA ASN A 136 14.05 -3.92 -9.08
C ASN A 136 14.38 -5.42 -9.14
N LYS A 137 14.21 -6.16 -8.04
CA LYS A 137 14.64 -7.56 -7.89
C LYS A 137 13.47 -8.53 -7.90
N TYR A 138 12.34 -8.15 -7.32
CA TYR A 138 11.21 -9.06 -7.14
C TYR A 138 9.94 -8.51 -7.80
N GLN A 139 9.15 -9.42 -8.36
CA GLN A 139 7.81 -9.16 -8.84
C GLN A 139 6.77 -9.62 -7.81
N PHE A 140 5.60 -8.98 -7.82
CA PHE A 140 4.53 -9.31 -6.89
C PHE A 140 4.15 -10.80 -6.94
N ASP A 141 4.12 -11.40 -8.12
CA ASP A 141 3.77 -12.83 -8.31
C ASP A 141 4.71 -13.79 -7.57
N GLU A 142 5.97 -13.43 -7.37
CA GLU A 142 6.95 -14.25 -6.63
C GLU A 142 6.70 -14.24 -5.12
N ILE A 143 6.04 -13.19 -4.61
CA ILE A 143 5.85 -12.94 -3.17
C ILE A 143 4.39 -13.12 -2.75
N ARG A 144 3.43 -13.09 -3.69
CA ARG A 144 1.98 -13.03 -3.43
C ARG A 144 1.49 -14.06 -2.42
N LYS A 145 2.01 -15.30 -2.48
CA LYS A 145 1.68 -16.37 -1.53
C LYS A 145 1.93 -15.93 -0.08
N TYR A 146 3.11 -15.39 0.20
CA TYR A 146 3.51 -14.97 1.55
C TYR A 146 2.73 -13.74 2.02
N ILE A 147 2.38 -12.84 1.08
CA ILE A 147 1.51 -11.69 1.39
C ILE A 147 0.13 -12.17 1.81
N TYR A 148 -0.47 -13.11 1.08
CA TYR A 148 -1.79 -13.62 1.39
C TYR A 148 -1.81 -14.42 2.69
N GLU A 149 -0.82 -15.28 2.94
CA GLU A 149 -0.65 -15.97 4.23
C GLU A 149 -0.68 -14.98 5.41
N GLU A 150 0.19 -13.97 5.38
CA GLU A 150 0.26 -12.96 6.45
C GLU A 150 -1.00 -12.10 6.51
N TYR A 151 -1.57 -11.74 5.37
CA TYR A 151 -2.77 -10.93 5.28
C TYR A 151 -3.96 -11.63 5.97
N PHE A 152 -4.20 -12.90 5.64
CA PHE A 152 -5.28 -13.66 6.24
C PHE A 152 -5.01 -13.97 7.71
N ALA A 153 -3.76 -14.22 8.13
CA ALA A 153 -3.40 -14.31 9.54
C ALA A 153 -3.78 -13.04 10.31
N ARG A 154 -3.52 -11.85 9.76
CA ARG A 154 -3.96 -10.57 10.37
C ARG A 154 -5.47 -10.39 10.41
N GLN A 155 -6.23 -11.06 9.54
CA GLN A 155 -7.70 -11.00 9.56
C GLN A 155 -8.30 -11.81 10.70
N ILE A 156 -7.64 -12.88 11.15
CA ILE A 156 -8.14 -13.74 12.24
C ILE A 156 -8.50 -12.90 13.48
N LEU A 157 -7.62 -11.97 13.88
CA LEU A 157 -7.89 -11.03 14.98
C LEU A 157 -9.21 -10.26 14.83
N TRP A 158 -9.57 -9.84 13.61
CA TRP A 158 -10.81 -9.11 13.36
C TRP A 158 -12.04 -10.01 13.37
N ILE A 159 -11.89 -11.23 12.85
CA ILE A 159 -12.94 -12.26 12.84
C ILE A 159 -13.29 -12.65 14.28
N GLU A 160 -12.28 -12.90 15.12
CA GLU A 160 -12.46 -13.21 16.55
C GLU A 160 -13.12 -12.05 17.31
N ARG A 161 -12.62 -10.82 17.11
CA ARG A 161 -13.16 -9.63 17.78
C ARG A 161 -14.63 -9.37 17.46
N LYS A 162 -15.07 -9.70 16.24
CA LYS A 162 -16.49 -9.57 15.86
C LYS A 162 -17.34 -10.76 16.30
N GLY A 163 -16.74 -11.88 16.74
CA GLY A 163 -17.47 -13.07 17.20
C GLY A 163 -18.37 -13.68 16.13
N VAL A 164 -17.99 -13.59 14.86
CA VAL A 164 -18.84 -14.05 13.74
C VAL A 164 -18.83 -15.58 13.55
N VAL A 165 -17.93 -16.28 14.24
CA VAL A 165 -17.83 -17.74 14.28
C VAL A 165 -17.51 -18.17 15.71
N GLU A 166 -18.16 -19.24 16.19
CA GLU A 166 -17.94 -19.79 17.54
C GLU A 166 -16.57 -20.49 17.66
N ASN A 167 -16.17 -21.23 16.63
CA ASN A 167 -14.90 -21.95 16.58
C ASN A 167 -14.24 -21.78 15.20
N LEU A 168 -13.07 -21.12 15.17
CA LEU A 168 -12.31 -20.88 13.95
C LEU A 168 -11.77 -22.16 13.29
N PHE A 169 -11.69 -23.27 14.01
CA PHE A 169 -11.31 -24.57 13.47
C PHE A 169 -12.52 -25.39 12.95
N ASP A 170 -13.74 -24.87 13.09
CA ASP A 170 -14.97 -25.53 12.62
C ASP A 170 -15.87 -24.58 11.81
N ILE A 171 -15.27 -23.89 10.84
CA ILE A 171 -15.97 -22.99 9.93
C ILE A 171 -16.79 -23.81 8.91
N LYS A 172 -18.05 -23.41 8.68
CA LYS A 172 -18.92 -23.98 7.64
C LYS A 172 -19.12 -22.98 6.48
N PRO A 173 -19.50 -23.45 5.28
CA PRO A 173 -19.77 -22.55 4.15
C PRO A 173 -20.80 -21.44 4.42
N ARG A 174 -21.76 -21.70 5.32
CA ARG A 174 -22.77 -20.71 5.75
C ARG A 174 -22.18 -19.53 6.55
N ASP A 175 -21.00 -19.68 7.12
CA ASP A 175 -20.36 -18.66 7.95
C ASP A 175 -19.56 -17.66 7.11
N LEU A 176 -19.14 -18.05 5.90
CA LEU A 176 -18.32 -17.23 4.99
C LEU A 176 -18.86 -15.83 4.73
N PRO A 177 -20.19 -15.59 4.54
CA PRO A 177 -20.70 -14.23 4.39
C PRO A 177 -20.44 -13.34 5.61
N ASN A 178 -20.61 -13.88 6.82
CA ASN A 178 -20.37 -13.13 8.06
C ASN A 178 -18.88 -12.87 8.28
N ILE A 179 -18.03 -13.85 7.96
CA ILE A 179 -16.57 -13.69 8.00
C ILE A 179 -16.13 -12.63 6.98
N PHE A 180 -16.68 -12.65 5.78
CA PHE A 180 -16.39 -11.65 4.75
C PHE A 180 -16.78 -10.25 5.22
N GLU A 181 -17.98 -10.07 5.77
CA GLU A 181 -18.45 -8.78 6.29
C GLU A 181 -17.59 -8.33 7.49
N ALA A 182 -17.06 -9.26 8.30
CA ALA A 182 -16.11 -8.93 9.36
C ALA A 182 -14.81 -8.33 8.83
N ALA A 183 -14.31 -8.85 7.70
CA ALA A 183 -13.05 -8.47 7.06
C ALA A 183 -13.20 -7.53 5.85
N LYS A 184 -14.40 -7.02 5.57
CA LYS A 184 -14.74 -6.32 4.32
C LYS A 184 -13.84 -5.13 4.02
N VAL A 185 -13.62 -4.29 5.03
CA VAL A 185 -12.77 -3.09 4.88
C VAL A 185 -11.34 -3.48 4.52
N SER A 186 -10.75 -4.47 5.22
CA SER A 186 -9.41 -4.94 4.88
C SER A 186 -9.36 -5.60 3.49
N ASN A 187 -10.42 -6.33 3.10
CA ASN A 187 -10.52 -6.95 1.77
C ASN A 187 -10.50 -5.88 0.67
N HIS A 188 -11.31 -4.84 0.82
CA HIS A 188 -11.34 -3.74 -0.14
C HIS A 188 -10.02 -2.98 -0.20
N LEU A 189 -9.40 -2.69 0.96
CA LEU A 189 -8.12 -1.99 1.00
C LEU A 189 -6.98 -2.80 0.38
N LEU A 190 -6.96 -4.13 0.53
CA LEU A 190 -5.96 -4.97 -0.15
C LEU A 190 -6.11 -4.89 -1.66
N VAL A 191 -7.32 -5.12 -2.17
CA VAL A 191 -7.61 -5.05 -3.62
C VAL A 191 -7.27 -3.66 -4.17
N PHE A 192 -7.65 -2.61 -3.42
CA PHE A 192 -7.35 -1.23 -3.77
C PHE A 192 -5.83 -0.95 -3.85
N ASN A 193 -5.05 -1.39 -2.87
CA ASN A 193 -3.60 -1.18 -2.87
C ASN A 193 -2.91 -1.93 -4.02
N LEU A 194 -3.39 -3.14 -4.35
CA LEU A 194 -2.90 -3.88 -5.52
C LEU A 194 -3.23 -3.16 -6.82
N GLU A 195 -4.46 -2.66 -6.97
CA GLU A 195 -4.87 -1.90 -8.17
C GLU A 195 -4.07 -0.58 -8.30
N MET A 196 -3.80 0.12 -7.18
CA MET A 196 -2.97 1.32 -7.17
C MET A 196 -1.56 1.03 -7.67
N ALA A 197 -0.92 -0.02 -7.15
CA ALA A 197 0.41 -0.43 -7.56
C ALA A 197 0.44 -0.83 -9.05
N GLU A 198 -0.50 -1.67 -9.49
CA GLU A 198 -0.58 -2.13 -10.89
C GLU A 198 -0.87 -0.97 -11.87
N THR A 199 -1.66 0.02 -11.45
CA THR A 199 -2.06 1.15 -12.30
C THR A 199 -0.99 2.24 -12.38
N PHE A 200 -0.34 2.57 -11.26
CA PHE A 200 0.52 3.74 -11.16
C PHE A 200 2.01 3.42 -11.02
N ILE A 201 2.40 2.15 -10.88
CA ILE A 201 3.80 1.73 -10.78
C ILE A 201 4.10 0.73 -11.91
N PHE A 202 4.17 1.25 -13.14
CA PHE A 202 4.38 0.46 -14.36
C PHE A 202 5.71 0.83 -15.04
N SER A 203 6.19 -0.04 -15.94
CA SER A 203 7.40 0.22 -16.71
C SER A 203 7.27 1.51 -17.55
N GLY A 204 8.19 2.46 -17.39
CA GLY A 204 8.13 3.75 -18.08
C GLY A 204 7.37 4.85 -17.34
N VAL A 205 6.83 4.58 -16.15
CA VAL A 205 6.05 5.58 -15.39
C VAL A 205 6.91 6.76 -14.95
N LYS A 206 8.19 6.53 -14.64
CA LYS A 206 9.12 7.57 -14.22
C LYS A 206 9.31 8.61 -15.32
N GLU A 207 9.59 8.17 -16.54
CA GLU A 207 9.78 9.01 -17.73
C GLU A 207 8.49 9.72 -18.13
N TYR A 208 7.34 9.09 -17.88
CA TYR A 208 6.05 9.76 -18.04
C TYR A 208 5.90 10.90 -17.04
N LEU A 209 6.04 10.61 -15.74
CA LEU A 209 5.88 11.59 -14.67
C LEU A 209 6.89 12.74 -14.79
N ASP A 210 8.09 12.50 -15.30
CA ASP A 210 9.06 13.57 -15.58
C ASP A 210 8.58 14.54 -16.66
N ARG A 211 7.96 14.03 -17.73
CA ARG A 211 7.43 14.86 -18.82
C ARG A 211 6.15 15.60 -18.43
N SER A 212 5.38 15.05 -17.49
CA SER A 212 4.13 15.63 -17.01
C SER A 212 4.25 16.35 -15.68
N TYR A 213 5.46 16.64 -15.19
CA TYR A 213 5.70 17.30 -13.90
C TYR A 213 5.02 16.60 -12.70
N GLY A 214 4.91 15.28 -12.75
CA GLY A 214 4.31 14.44 -11.72
C GLY A 214 2.80 14.23 -11.85
N TYR A 215 2.15 14.79 -12.87
CA TYR A 215 0.72 14.58 -13.11
C TYR A 215 0.45 13.24 -13.81
N PRO A 216 -0.51 12.42 -13.35
CA PRO A 216 -0.93 11.21 -14.05
C PRO A 216 -1.71 11.53 -15.34
N PRO A 217 -1.79 10.60 -16.31
CA PRO A 217 -2.66 10.77 -17.47
C PRO A 217 -4.14 10.74 -17.06
N ASP A 218 -4.97 11.68 -17.55
CA ASP A 218 -6.40 11.73 -17.23
C ASP A 218 -7.14 10.44 -17.57
N ASN A 219 -6.80 9.78 -18.69
CA ASN A 219 -7.43 8.52 -19.09
C ASN A 219 -7.09 7.35 -18.14
N ILE A 220 -5.92 7.37 -17.48
CA ILE A 220 -5.57 6.40 -16.43
C ILE A 220 -6.36 6.71 -15.15
N VAL A 221 -6.45 7.99 -14.78
CA VAL A 221 -7.24 8.44 -13.61
C VAL A 221 -8.70 8.02 -13.75
N GLU A 222 -9.33 8.27 -14.89
CA GLU A 222 -10.73 7.92 -15.15
C GLU A 222 -10.95 6.40 -15.10
N LYS A 223 -10.06 5.62 -15.72
CA LYS A 223 -10.11 4.15 -15.65
C LYS A 223 -9.98 3.64 -14.23
N PHE A 224 -9.07 4.22 -13.45
CA PHE A 224 -8.88 3.86 -12.05
C PHE A 224 -10.12 4.19 -11.20
N GLN A 225 -10.74 5.35 -11.42
CA GLN A 225 -12.00 5.70 -10.75
C GLN A 225 -13.15 4.73 -11.06
N GLN A 226 -13.21 4.21 -12.29
CA GLN A 226 -14.17 3.17 -12.65
C GLN A 226 -13.87 1.85 -11.92
N ARG A 227 -12.59 1.47 -11.83
CA ARG A 227 -12.14 0.29 -11.07
C ARG A 227 -12.47 0.41 -9.58
N LEU A 228 -12.31 1.60 -8.99
CA LEU A 228 -12.66 1.86 -7.60
C LEU A 228 -14.13 1.52 -7.28
N LYS A 229 -15.06 1.82 -8.19
CA LYS A 229 -16.47 1.44 -8.03
C LYS A 229 -16.64 -0.08 -7.98
N ALA A 230 -15.92 -0.81 -8.83
CA ALA A 230 -15.94 -2.27 -8.83
C ALA A 230 -15.36 -2.85 -7.53
N ILE A 231 -14.28 -2.26 -7.00
CA ILE A 231 -13.67 -2.70 -5.73
C ILE A 231 -14.65 -2.53 -4.57
N LYS A 232 -15.33 -1.36 -4.49
CA LYS A 232 -16.34 -1.09 -3.45
C LYS A 232 -17.55 -2.03 -3.53
N ALA A 233 -17.84 -2.56 -4.71
CA ALA A 233 -18.96 -3.48 -4.94
C ALA A 233 -18.67 -4.92 -4.53
N ILE A 234 -17.41 -5.28 -4.23
CA ILE A 234 -17.05 -6.64 -3.82
C ILE A 234 -17.72 -6.97 -2.48
N ASP A 235 -18.58 -7.97 -2.45
CA ASP A 235 -19.38 -8.32 -1.27
C ASP A 235 -19.24 -9.78 -0.80
N ARG A 236 -18.39 -10.56 -1.47
CA ARG A 236 -18.17 -11.98 -1.18
C ARG A 236 -16.79 -12.47 -1.59
N TYR A 237 -16.37 -13.59 -0.97
CA TYR A 237 -15.04 -14.17 -1.21
C TYR A 237 -14.78 -14.59 -2.65
N SER A 238 -15.78 -15.07 -3.40
CA SER A 238 -15.58 -15.46 -4.80
C SER A 238 -15.18 -14.28 -5.70
N GLU A 239 -15.69 -13.08 -5.42
CA GLU A 239 -15.33 -11.86 -6.13
C GLU A 239 -13.99 -11.33 -5.65
N PHE A 240 -13.75 -11.33 -4.34
CA PHE A 240 -12.47 -10.93 -3.75
C PHE A 240 -11.31 -11.80 -4.27
N VAL A 241 -11.43 -13.13 -4.24
CA VAL A 241 -10.42 -14.09 -4.72
C VAL A 241 -10.07 -13.85 -6.19
N ARG A 242 -11.07 -13.51 -7.02
CA ARG A 242 -10.84 -13.13 -8.41
C ARG A 242 -10.09 -11.81 -8.52
N ALA A 243 -10.48 -10.81 -7.72
CA ALA A 243 -9.84 -9.49 -7.72
C ALA A 243 -8.37 -9.55 -7.29
N VAL A 244 -8.03 -10.43 -6.33
CA VAL A 244 -6.63 -10.66 -5.90
C VAL A 244 -5.91 -11.75 -6.70
N LYS A 245 -6.47 -12.21 -7.83
CA LYS A 245 -5.87 -13.21 -8.74
C LYS A 245 -5.48 -14.53 -8.03
N MET A 246 -6.27 -14.97 -7.04
CA MET A 246 -6.09 -16.23 -6.29
C MET A 246 -7.01 -17.36 -6.75
N ASN A 247 -7.72 -17.19 -7.87
CA ASN A 247 -8.68 -18.18 -8.39
C ASN A 247 -8.02 -19.47 -8.93
N ASP A 248 -6.69 -19.49 -9.06
CA ASP A 248 -5.89 -20.69 -9.31
C ASP A 248 -5.74 -21.57 -8.05
N THR A 249 -5.78 -20.96 -6.88
CA THR A 249 -5.52 -21.56 -5.57
C THR A 249 -6.82 -21.81 -4.81
N ILE A 250 -7.70 -20.82 -4.73
CA ILE A 250 -8.98 -20.88 -4.01
C ILE A 250 -10.12 -20.98 -5.04
N LYS A 251 -10.57 -22.21 -5.31
CA LYS A 251 -11.58 -22.49 -6.34
C LYS A 251 -12.98 -22.71 -5.80
N THR A 252 -13.10 -23.08 -4.53
CA THR A 252 -14.36 -23.48 -3.89
C THR A 252 -14.50 -22.80 -2.52
N PRO A 253 -15.73 -22.73 -1.97
CA PRO A 253 -15.95 -22.32 -0.59
C PRO A 253 -15.14 -23.13 0.41
N ASP A 254 -15.02 -24.45 0.22
CA ASP A 254 -14.24 -25.32 1.11
C ASP A 254 -12.75 -24.96 1.07
N ALA A 255 -12.19 -24.69 -0.12
CA ALA A 255 -10.80 -24.24 -0.24
C ALA A 255 -10.56 -22.88 0.45
N MET A 256 -11.57 -22.00 0.46
CA MET A 256 -11.50 -20.73 1.21
C MET A 256 -11.49 -20.98 2.72
N ILE A 257 -12.32 -21.93 3.19
CA ILE A 257 -12.37 -22.33 4.59
C ILE A 257 -11.02 -22.92 5.02
N ASP A 258 -10.46 -23.85 4.25
CA ASP A 258 -9.15 -24.45 4.51
C ASP A 258 -8.06 -23.35 4.62
N PHE A 259 -8.12 -22.35 3.74
CA PHE A 259 -7.19 -21.21 3.77
C PHE A 259 -7.33 -20.39 5.06
N ILE A 260 -8.57 -20.07 5.47
CA ILE A 260 -8.83 -19.34 6.72
C ILE A 260 -8.34 -20.15 7.91
N ILE A 261 -8.66 -21.44 7.99
CA ILE A 261 -8.24 -22.34 9.09
C ILE A 261 -6.71 -22.39 9.18
N SER A 262 -6.01 -22.60 8.07
CA SER A 262 -4.54 -22.61 8.04
C SER A 262 -3.93 -21.27 8.50
N SER A 263 -4.65 -20.16 8.30
CA SER A 263 -4.20 -18.83 8.74
C SER A 263 -4.34 -18.64 10.26
N VAL A 264 -5.20 -19.40 10.92
CA VAL A 264 -5.31 -19.42 12.39
C VAL A 264 -4.03 -19.95 13.02
N GLU A 265 -3.43 -20.99 12.43
CA GLU A 265 -2.16 -21.57 12.90
C GLU A 265 -0.99 -20.60 12.77
N ILE A 266 -1.00 -19.75 11.75
CA ILE A 266 0.03 -18.72 11.50
C ILE A 266 -0.17 -17.51 12.43
N SER A 267 -1.41 -17.20 12.80
CA SER A 267 -1.74 -16.05 13.66
C SER A 267 -1.40 -16.27 15.13
N ASN A 268 -1.29 -17.53 15.58
CA ASN A 268 -0.97 -17.92 16.95
C ASN A 268 0.55 -18.05 17.18
#